data_AF-A0A1G3B9N8-F1
#
_entry.id   AF-A0A1G3B9N8-F1
#
_cell.length_a   1.000
_cell.length_b   1.000
_cell.length_c   1.000
_cell.angle_alpha   90.00
_cell.angle_beta   90.00
_cell.angle_gamma   90.00
#
_symmetry.space_group_name_H-M   'P 1'
#
loop_
_entity.id
_entity.type
_entity.pdbx_description
1 polymer ?
#
loop_
_entity_poly.entity_id
_entity_poly.type
_entity_poly.pdbx_seq_one_letter_code
_entity_poly.pdbx_strand_id
1 'polypeptide(L)'
;MKVKIVKNRKVTIIIEVIFMESFLLALLTAFIWGFVPFLEKVGLSSVEPTSAYLVRCSGVIMGALITMYFYSPFSSIAKMDFKSIFFLVLAGILAGFVAQLIFYKALKTGEISKIIPIT
;
A
#
# COMPACT_ATOMS: atom_id res chain seq x y z
N MET A 1 15.66 -33.42 32.53
CA MET A 1 14.61 -33.86 31.58
C MET A 1 14.69 -32.96 30.35
N LYS A 2 15.38 -33.39 29.28
CA LYS A 2 15.51 -32.62 28.03
C LYS A 2 14.25 -32.84 27.19
N VAL A 3 13.36 -31.85 27.14
CA VAL A 3 12.22 -31.86 26.22
C VAL A 3 12.77 -31.72 24.80
N LYS A 4 12.88 -32.83 24.09
CA LYS A 4 13.19 -32.86 22.66
C LYS A 4 11.95 -32.33 21.92
N ILE A 5 11.95 -31.05 21.59
CA ILE A 5 10.96 -30.48 20.66
C ILE A 5 11.20 -31.17 19.32
N VAL A 6 10.38 -32.17 18.99
CA VAL A 6 10.39 -32.81 17.67
C VAL A 6 9.88 -31.76 16.69
N LYS A 7 10.80 -31.00 16.09
CA LYS A 7 10.50 -30.02 15.03
C LYS A 7 9.96 -30.81 13.84
N ASN A 8 8.65 -30.75 13.64
CA ASN A 8 7.99 -31.45 12.55
C ASN A 8 8.48 -30.84 11.22
N ARG A 9 9.33 -31.58 10.49
CA ARG A 9 10.08 -31.08 9.33
C ARG A 9 9.17 -30.47 8.26
N LYS A 10 7.96 -31.04 8.05
CA LYS A 10 6.94 -30.49 7.14
C LYS A 10 6.44 -29.11 7.58
N VAL A 11 6.20 -28.91 8.88
CA VAL A 11 5.73 -27.62 9.42
C VAL A 11 6.82 -26.56 9.30
N THR A 12 8.08 -26.92 9.52
CA THR A 12 9.21 -25.98 9.34
C THR A 12 9.35 -25.55 7.88
N ILE A 13 9.26 -26.49 6.94
CA ILE A 13 9.33 -26.20 5.49
C ILE A 13 8.16 -25.31 5.05
N ILE A 14 6.93 -25.57 5.51
CA ILE A 14 5.75 -24.75 5.16
C ILE A 14 5.92 -23.30 5.65
N ILE A 15 6.43 -23.12 6.88
CA ILE A 15 6.67 -21.77 7.44
C ILE A 15 7.74 -21.03 6.64
N GLU A 16 8.84 -21.70 6.26
CA GLU A 16 9.89 -21.10 5.43
C GLU A 16 9.36 -20.68 4.04
N VAL A 17 8.53 -21.52 3.41
CA VAL A 17 7.91 -21.21 2.11
C VAL A 17 6.96 -20.01 2.22
N ILE A 18 6.06 -19.98 3.21
CA ILE A 18 5.13 -18.85 3.41
C ILE A 18 5.89 -17.54 3.71
N PHE A 19 6.97 -17.64 4.50
CA PHE A 19 7.84 -16.50 4.78
C PHE A 19 8.50 -15.98 3.51
N MET A 20 9.01 -16.87 2.66
CA MET A 20 9.65 -16.52 1.39
C MET A 20 8.66 -15.82 0.43
N GLU A 21 7.41 -16.30 0.34
CA GLU A 21 6.35 -15.67 -0.46
C GLU A 21 6.03 -14.25 0.04
N SER A 22 5.80 -14.11 1.35
CA SER A 22 5.44 -12.82 1.97
C SER A 22 6.59 -11.81 1.85
N PHE A 23 7.82 -12.26 1.99
CA PHE A 23 9.03 -11.45 1.82
C PHE A 23 9.20 -10.98 0.38
N LEU A 24 8.98 -11.84 -0.61
CA LEU A 24 9.05 -11.49 -2.03
C LEU A 24 8.01 -10.41 -2.38
N LEU A 25 6.76 -10.58 -1.94
CA LEU A 25 5.69 -9.62 -2.17
C LEU A 25 5.98 -8.27 -1.50
N ALA A 26 6.54 -8.28 -0.29
CA ALA A 26 6.97 -7.07 0.42
C ALA A 26 8.11 -6.36 -0.31
N LEU A 27 9.09 -7.10 -0.84
CA LEU A 27 10.21 -6.54 -1.61
C LEU A 27 9.73 -5.87 -2.90
N LEU A 28 8.82 -6.52 -3.63
CA LEU A 28 8.20 -5.94 -4.82
C LEU A 28 7.39 -4.69 -4.49
N THR A 29 6.65 -4.72 -3.37
CA THR A 29 5.89 -3.56 -2.88
C THR A 29 6.83 -2.39 -2.57
N ALA A 30 7.92 -2.64 -1.84
CA ALA A 30 8.90 -1.62 -1.50
C ALA A 30 9.56 -1.02 -2.75
N PHE A 31 9.86 -1.83 -3.76
CA PHE A 31 10.37 -1.34 -5.04
C PHE A 31 9.39 -0.40 -5.75
N ILE A 32 8.12 -0.79 -5.85
CA ILE A 32 7.08 0.05 -6.48
C ILE A 32 6.88 1.33 -5.65
N TRP A 33 6.70 1.21 -4.34
CA TRP A 33 6.49 2.35 -3.45
C TRP A 33 7.69 3.29 -3.38
N GLY A 34 8.91 2.80 -3.53
CA GLY A 34 10.10 3.65 -3.62
C GLY A 34 10.19 4.44 -4.93
N PHE A 35 9.66 3.89 -6.03
CA PHE A 35 9.68 4.56 -7.33
C PHE A 35 8.52 5.56 -7.52
N VAL A 36 7.36 5.32 -6.90
CA VAL A 36 6.17 6.18 -7.06
C VAL A 36 6.42 7.66 -6.74
N PRO A 37 7.07 8.05 -5.63
CA PRO A 37 7.35 9.45 -5.31
C PRO A 37 8.18 10.19 -6.36
N PHE A 38 9.02 9.49 -7.12
CA PHE A 38 9.73 10.09 -8.25
C PHE A 38 8.75 10.55 -9.34
N LEU A 39 7.80 9.69 -9.72
CA LEU A 39 6.75 10.03 -10.68
C LEU A 39 5.86 11.16 -10.15
N GLU A 40 5.51 11.12 -8.86
CA GLU A 40 4.70 12.16 -8.22
C GLU A 40 5.42 13.51 -8.18
N LYS A 41 6.72 13.54 -7.89
CA LYS A 41 7.52 14.77 -7.92
C LYS A 41 7.56 15.38 -9.33
N VAL A 42 7.76 14.54 -10.36
CA VAL A 42 7.73 15.00 -11.75
C VAL A 42 6.34 15.57 -12.08
N GLY A 43 5.27 14.88 -11.69
CA GLY A 43 3.90 15.34 -11.90
C GLY A 43 3.55 16.62 -11.14
N LEU A 44 4.12 16.85 -9.96
CA LEU A 44 3.90 18.04 -9.12
C LEU A 44 4.66 19.30 -9.59
N SER A 45 5.57 19.18 -10.56
CA SER A 45 6.49 20.25 -10.95
C SER A 45 5.80 21.54 -11.40
N SER A 46 4.65 21.45 -12.07
CA SER A 46 3.93 22.60 -12.63
C SER A 46 2.48 22.76 -12.14
N VAL A 47 2.07 22.01 -11.11
CA VAL A 47 0.67 21.97 -10.64
C VAL A 47 0.59 22.10 -9.12
N GLU A 48 -0.55 22.58 -8.62
CA GLU A 48 -0.80 22.64 -7.19
C GLU A 48 -1.01 21.23 -6.59
N PRO A 49 -0.51 20.96 -5.36
CA PRO A 49 -0.66 19.66 -4.69
C PRO A 49 -2.09 19.13 -4.64
N THR A 50 -3.07 20.01 -4.45
CA THR A 50 -4.49 19.65 -4.40
C THR A 50 -4.99 19.17 -5.76
N SER A 51 -4.63 19.86 -6.85
CA SER A 51 -4.97 19.45 -8.22
C SER A 51 -4.29 18.14 -8.60
N ALA A 52 -3.00 17.98 -8.28
CA ALA A 52 -2.27 16.74 -8.52
C ALA A 52 -2.88 15.54 -7.77
N TYR A 53 -3.34 15.75 -6.53
CA TYR A 53 -4.04 14.73 -5.76
C TYR A 53 -5.31 14.25 -6.47
N LEU A 54 -6.13 15.17 -6.99
CA LEU A 54 -7.34 14.82 -7.73
C LEU A 54 -7.03 14.00 -8.98
N VAL A 55 -5.97 14.36 -9.71
CA VAL A 55 -5.51 13.59 -10.88
C VAL A 55 -5.02 12.20 -10.45
N ARG A 56 -4.26 12.07 -9.34
CA ARG A 56 -3.83 10.77 -8.80
C ARG A 56 -5.01 9.85 -8.48
N CYS A 57 -6.11 10.38 -7.95
CA CYS A 57 -7.30 9.58 -7.66
C CYS A 57 -7.85 8.85 -8.89
N SER A 58 -7.70 9.42 -10.09
CA SER A 58 -8.11 8.74 -11.33
C SER A 58 -7.40 7.41 -11.54
N GLY A 59 -6.11 7.33 -11.21
CA GLY A 59 -5.33 6.09 -11.29
C GLY A 59 -5.79 5.03 -10.28
N VAL A 60 -6.13 5.46 -9.06
CA VAL A 60 -6.68 4.57 -8.02
C VAL A 60 -8.04 4.02 -8.43
N ILE A 61 -8.92 4.88 -8.96
CA ILE A 61 -10.23 4.47 -9.49
C ILE A 61 -10.05 3.47 -10.62
N MET A 62 -9.14 3.73 -11.56
CA MET A 62 -8.84 2.81 -12.66
C MET A 62 -8.38 1.44 -12.14
N GLY A 63 -7.49 1.40 -11.15
CA GLY A 63 -7.05 0.15 -10.51
C GLY A 63 -8.18 -0.60 -9.81
N ALA A 64 -9.08 0.12 -9.13
CA ALA A 64 -10.26 -0.48 -8.51
C ALA A 64 -11.20 -1.10 -9.54
N LEU A 65 -11.45 -0.41 -10.67
CA LEU A 65 -12.26 -0.93 -11.76
C LEU A 65 -11.64 -2.18 -12.41
N ILE A 66 -10.33 -2.18 -12.64
CA ILE A 66 -9.60 -3.35 -13.15
C ILE A 66 -9.76 -4.53 -12.18
N THR A 67 -9.64 -4.28 -10.89
CA THR A 67 -9.82 -5.33 -9.86
C THR A 67 -11.23 -5.90 -9.89
N MET A 68 -12.26 -5.06 -10.00
CA MET A 68 -13.66 -5.48 -10.10
C MET A 68 -13.98 -6.22 -11.40
N TYR A 69 -13.21 -5.99 -12.46
CA TYR A 69 -13.36 -6.70 -13.72
C TYR A 69 -12.86 -8.15 -13.62
N PHE A 70 -11.72 -8.37 -12.96
CA PHE A 70 -11.13 -9.71 -12.82
C PHE A 70 -11.66 -10.49 -11.61
N TYR A 71 -11.99 -9.80 -10.53
CA TYR A 71 -12.46 -10.38 -9.28
C TYR A 71 -13.89 -9.89 -9.04
N SER A 72 -14.79 -10.77 -8.56
CA SER A 72 -16.14 -10.38 -8.16
C SER A 72 -16.21 -10.21 -6.63
N PRO A 73 -15.75 -9.08 -6.05
CA PRO A 73 -15.55 -8.94 -4.61
C PRO A 73 -16.85 -8.67 -3.84
N PHE A 74 -17.95 -8.34 -4.51
CA PHE A 74 -19.16 -7.82 -3.86
C PHE A 74 -19.78 -8.77 -2.84
N SER A 75 -19.77 -10.09 -3.12
CA SER A 75 -20.28 -11.09 -2.17
C SER A 75 -19.45 -11.14 -0.88
N SER A 76 -18.14 -10.94 -0.98
CA SER A 76 -17.23 -10.91 0.16
C SER A 76 -17.38 -9.61 0.96
N ILE A 77 -17.49 -8.47 0.26
CA ILE A 77 -17.70 -7.16 0.89
C ILE A 77 -19.02 -7.14 1.67
N ALA A 78 -20.10 -7.72 1.12
CA ALA A 78 -21.41 -7.77 1.79
C ALA A 78 -21.41 -8.59 3.10
N LYS A 79 -20.41 -9.46 3.29
CA LYS A 79 -20.22 -10.25 4.51
C LYS A 79 -19.28 -9.59 5.52
N MET A 80 -18.65 -8.46 5.17
CA MET A 80 -17.73 -7.78 6.07
C MET A 80 -18.46 -7.12 7.23
N ASP A 81 -17.91 -7.28 8.43
CA ASP A 81 -18.43 -6.62 9.62
C ASP A 81 -18.24 -5.10 9.55
N PHE A 82 -19.16 -4.36 10.17
CA PHE A 82 -19.13 -2.89 10.19
C PHE A 82 -17.84 -2.34 10.81
N LYS A 83 -17.29 -3.00 11.83
CA LYS A 83 -16.03 -2.58 12.47
C LYS A 83 -14.86 -2.65 11.47
N SER A 84 -14.79 -3.71 10.68
CA SER A 84 -13.76 -3.88 9.65
C SER A 84 -13.87 -2.81 8.57
N ILE A 85 -15.08 -2.53 8.10
CA ILE A 85 -15.34 -1.47 7.12
C ILE A 85 -14.93 -0.11 7.69
N PHE A 86 -15.31 0.19 8.94
CA PHE A 86 -14.96 1.45 9.59
C PHE A 86 -13.45 1.68 9.66
N PHE A 87 -12.68 0.69 10.12
CA PHE A 87 -11.22 0.82 10.18
C PHE A 87 -10.58 0.98 8.80
N LEU A 88 -11.08 0.27 7.78
CA LEU A 88 -10.54 0.38 6.42
C LEU A 88 -10.88 1.72 5.76
N VAL A 89 -12.10 2.24 5.96
CA VAL A 89 -12.49 3.56 5.47
C VAL A 89 -11.67 4.65 6.16
N LEU A 90 -11.53 4.57 7.48
CA LEU A 90 -10.73 5.53 8.25
C LEU A 90 -9.25 5.49 7.82
N ALA A 91 -8.67 4.30 7.67
CA ALA A 91 -7.30 4.14 7.15
C ALA A 91 -7.16 4.71 5.74
N GLY A 92 -8.16 4.50 4.87
CA GLY A 92 -8.21 5.06 3.52
C GLY A 92 -8.24 6.59 3.52
N ILE A 93 -9.01 7.22 4.40
CA ILE A 93 -9.03 8.69 4.56
C ILE A 93 -7.68 9.20 5.06
N LEU A 94 -7.13 8.56 6.10
CA LEU A 94 -5.87 8.98 6.69
C LEU A 94 -4.70 8.84 5.72
N ALA A 95 -4.55 7.69 5.06
CA ALA A 95 -3.45 7.44 4.13
C ALA A 95 -3.69 8.12 2.77
N GLY A 96 -4.87 7.92 2.20
CA GLY A 96 -5.19 8.36 0.83
C GLY A 96 -5.45 9.85 0.71
N PHE A 97 -6.10 10.48 1.68
CA PHE A 97 -6.45 11.90 1.61
C PHE A 97 -5.53 12.77 2.47
N VAL A 98 -5.52 12.54 3.79
CA VAL A 98 -4.84 13.43 4.74
C VAL A 98 -3.31 13.37 4.57
N ALA A 99 -2.73 12.18 4.68
CA ALA A 99 -1.30 11.97 4.57
C ALA A 99 -0.81 12.34 3.16
N GLN A 100 -1.52 11.94 2.11
CA GLN A 100 -1.14 12.25 0.72
C GLN A 100 -1.08 13.77 0.45
N LEU A 101 -2.02 14.56 0.96
CA LEU A 101 -1.98 16.02 0.77
C LEU A 101 -0.81 16.68 1.50
N ILE A 102 -0.52 16.24 2.73
CA ILE A 102 0.64 16.74 3.50
C ILE A 102 1.93 16.31 2.82
N PHE A 103 2.00 15.05 2.40
CA PHE A 103 3.12 14.46 1.66
C PHE A 103 3.37 15.21 0.36
N TYR A 104 2.35 15.52 -0.45
CA TYR A 104 2.52 16.28 -1.69
C TYR A 104 3.03 17.70 -1.47
N LYS A 105 2.59 18.36 -0.39
CA LYS A 105 3.14 19.68 -0.03
C LYS A 105 4.63 19.58 0.31
N ALA A 106 5.01 18.60 1.14
CA ALA A 106 6.40 18.36 1.51
C ALA A 106 7.26 17.92 0.31
N LEU A 107 6.73 17.02 -0.52
CA LEU A 107 7.39 16.51 -1.70
C LEU A 107 7.58 17.61 -2.74
N LYS A 108 6.61 18.52 -2.93
CA LYS A 108 6.74 19.64 -3.89
C LYS A 108 7.87 20.60 -3.50
N THR A 109 7.96 20.98 -2.22
CA THR A 109 8.95 21.98 -1.75
C THR A 109 10.31 21.38 -1.38
N GLY A 110 10.37 20.11 -0.97
CA GLY A 110 11.59 19.45 -0.51
C GLY A 110 12.35 18.70 -1.60
N GLU A 111 13.59 18.30 -1.27
CA GLU A 111 14.38 17.38 -2.09
C GLU A 111 13.87 15.95 -1.96
N ILE A 112 13.71 15.25 -3.09
CA ILE A 112 13.22 13.87 -3.12
C ILE A 112 14.03 12.95 -2.19
N SER A 113 15.36 13.08 -2.24
CA SER A 113 16.31 12.27 -1.45
C SER A 113 16.21 12.45 0.06
N LYS A 114 15.58 13.54 0.54
CA LYS A 114 15.39 13.83 1.96
C LYS A 114 13.97 13.52 2.42
N ILE A 115 12.97 13.82 1.57
CA ILE A 115 11.57 13.62 1.92
C ILE A 115 11.20 12.14 1.93
N ILE A 116 11.59 11.36 0.91
CA ILE A 116 11.18 9.95 0.83
C ILE A 116 11.65 9.13 2.05
N PRO A 117 12.91 9.20 2.53
CA PRO A 117 13.34 8.32 3.63
C PRO A 117 12.65 8.59 4.99
N ILE A 118 12.03 9.76 5.17
CA ILE A 118 11.36 10.14 6.43
C ILE A 118 9.83 9.98 6.39
N THR A 119 9.25 9.77 5.21
CA THR A 119 7.81 9.63 4.98
C THR A 119 7.45 8.19 4.62
#